data_AF-A0A851CGU3-F1
#
_entry.id   AF-A0A851CGU3-F1
#
_cell.length_a   1.000
_cell.length_b   1.000
_cell.length_c   1.000
_cell.angle_alpha   90.00
_cell.angle_beta   90.00
_cell.angle_gamma   90.00
#
_symmetry.space_group_name_H-M   'P 1'
#
loop_
_entity.id
_entity.type
_entity.pdbx_description
1 polymer ?
#
loop_
_entity_poly.entity_id
_entity_poly.type
_entity_poly.pdbx_seq_one_letter_code
_entity_poly.pdbx_strand_id
1 'polypeptide(L)' 'MANHSQFNFQDTSSPIIEELIEFHDHALIVALTICSLVLYLLTVILIEKLSSNTVDTQEIELV' A
#
# COMPACT_ATOMS: atom_id res chain seq x y z
N MET A 1 -27.34 -4.61 4.89
CA MET A 1 -27.62 -4.68 3.44
C MET A 1 -26.73 -3.65 2.77
N ALA A 2 -26.17 -3.96 1.59
CA ALA A 2 -25.30 -3.03 0.89
C ALA A 2 -26.06 -1.79 0.41
N ASN A 3 -25.50 -0.62 0.67
CA ASN A 3 -26.02 0.65 0.18
C ASN A 3 -25.38 1.03 -1.17
N HIS A 4 -26.08 1.83 -1.97
CA HIS A 4 -25.49 2.38 -3.19
C HIS A 4 -24.26 3.22 -2.83
N SER A 5 -23.17 3.10 -3.59
CA SER A 5 -21.87 3.78 -3.36
C SER A 5 -21.12 3.42 -2.06
N GLN A 6 -21.38 2.25 -1.48
CA GLN A 6 -20.66 1.80 -0.30
C GLN A 6 -19.25 1.27 -0.67
N PHE A 7 -18.20 1.97 -0.23
CA PHE A 7 -16.80 1.57 -0.43
C PHE A 7 -16.23 0.72 0.72
N ASN A 8 -16.76 0.87 1.93
CA ASN A 8 -16.31 0.11 3.11
C ASN A 8 -17.16 -1.16 3.35
N PHE A 9 -16.78 -2.00 4.30
CA PHE A 9 -17.58 -3.16 4.69
C PHE A 9 -18.97 -2.78 5.24
N GLN A 10 -19.90 -3.74 5.18
CA GLN A 10 -21.23 -3.60 5.78
C GLN A 10 -21.13 -3.62 7.31
N ASP A 11 -22.16 -3.06 7.96
CA ASP A 11 -22.24 -3.05 9.42
C ASP A 11 -22.05 -4.44 10.02
N THR A 12 -21.24 -4.49 11.07
CA THR A 12 -20.90 -5.72 11.80
C THR A 12 -22.15 -6.41 12.31
N SER A 13 -22.35 -7.66 11.87
CA SER A 13 -23.47 -8.50 12.32
C SER A 13 -23.05 -9.61 13.29
N SER A 14 -21.76 -9.72 13.59
CA SER A 14 -21.17 -10.74 14.47
C SER A 14 -19.78 -10.30 14.96
N PRO A 15 -19.34 -10.67 16.18
CA PRO A 15 -18.00 -10.34 16.69
C PRO A 15 -16.85 -10.76 15.76
N ILE A 16 -17.02 -11.84 15.00
CA ILE A 16 -15.99 -12.31 14.05
C ILE A 16 -15.81 -11.34 12.87
N ILE A 17 -16.88 -10.68 12.46
CA ILE A 17 -16.83 -9.70 11.35
C ILE A 17 -16.12 -8.43 11.80
N GLU A 18 -16.23 -8.06 13.08
CA GLU A 18 -15.50 -6.93 13.66
C GLU A 18 -13.99 -7.16 13.59
N GLU A 19 -13.53 -8.30 14.10
CA GLU A 19 -12.12 -8.71 14.06
C GLU A 19 -11.57 -8.78 12.63
N LEU A 20 -12.39 -9.22 11.67
CA LEU A 20 -11.96 -9.29 10.27
C LEU A 20 -11.83 -7.91 9.62
N ILE A 21 -12.73 -6.97 9.96
CA ILE A 21 -12.64 -5.58 9.50
C ILE A 21 -11.40 -4.91 10.10
N GLU A 22 -11.13 -5.13 11.39
CA GLU A 22 -9.91 -4.63 12.03
C GLU A 22 -8.66 -5.20 11.36
N PHE A 23 -8.59 -6.51 11.14
CA PHE A 23 -7.47 -7.14 10.44
C PHE A 23 -7.30 -6.58 9.01
N HIS A 24 -8.39 -6.42 8.27
CA HIS A 24 -8.37 -5.84 6.94
C HIS A 24 -7.81 -4.42 6.96
N ASP A 25 -8.25 -3.57 7.89
CA ASP A 25 -7.82 -2.18 7.96
C ASP A 25 -6.31 -2.08 8.25
N HIS A 26 -5.78 -2.96 9.11
CA HIS A 26 -4.34 -3.05 9.33
C HIS A 26 -3.59 -3.49 8.06
N ALA A 27 -4.08 -4.51 7.36
CA ALA A 27 -3.49 -4.97 6.11
C ALA A 27 -3.53 -3.90 5.01
N LEU A 28 -4.64 -3.14 4.94
CA LEU A 28 -4.85 -2.09 3.94
C LEU A 28 -3.90 -0.90 4.19
N ILE A 29 -3.65 -0.53 5.45
CA ILE A 29 -2.64 0.49 5.79
C ILE A 29 -1.26 0.08 5.26
N VAL A 30 -0.85 -1.18 5.48
CA VAL A 30 0.45 -1.69 4.98
C VAL A 30 0.50 -1.73 3.46
N ALA A 31 -0.58 -2.15 2.79
CA ALA A 31 -0.62 -2.18 1.33
C ALA A 31 -0.52 -0.77 0.73
N LEU A 32 -1.24 0.21 1.29
CA LEU A 32 -1.21 1.59 0.80
C LEU A 32 0.13 2.27 1.06
N THR A 33 0.81 1.98 2.18
CA THR A 33 2.15 2.54 2.44
C THR A 33 3.17 2.01 1.44
N ILE A 34 3.15 0.72 1.12
CA ILE A 34 4.02 0.14 0.08
C ILE A 34 3.68 0.74 -1.30
N CYS A 35 2.41 0.79 -1.67
CA CYS A 35 1.98 1.36 -2.96
C CYS A 35 2.38 2.83 -3.12
N SER A 36 2.22 3.64 -2.07
CA SER A 36 2.61 5.05 -2.11
C SER A 36 4.13 5.24 -2.17
N LEU A 37 4.91 4.40 -1.49
CA LEU A 37 6.38 4.39 -1.59
C LEU A 37 6.83 4.07 -3.01
N VAL A 38 6.28 3.02 -3.62
CA VAL A 38 6.61 2.62 -5.00
C VAL A 38 6.21 3.72 -5.99
N LEU A 39 5.02 4.31 -5.83
CA LEU A 39 4.58 5.41 -6.67
C LEU A 39 5.52 6.62 -6.55
N TYR A 40 5.91 6.98 -5.31
CA TYR A 40 6.85 8.05 -5.06
C TYR A 40 8.19 7.81 -5.77
N LEU A 41 8.80 6.63 -5.60
CA LEU A 41 10.05 6.27 -6.29
C LEU A 41 9.91 6.35 -7.81
N LEU A 42 8.79 5.88 -8.36
CA LEU A 42 8.52 5.97 -9.80
C LEU A 42 8.44 7.43 -10.28
N THR A 43 7.78 8.31 -9.51
CA THR A 43 7.74 9.75 -9.85
C THR A 43 9.12 10.40 -9.79
N VAL A 44 9.95 10.03 -8.81
CA VAL A 44 11.32 10.54 -8.67
C VAL A 44 12.16 10.15 -9.89
N ILE A 45 12.13 8.86 -10.28
CA ILE A 45 12.89 8.38 -11.45
C ILE A 45 12.47 9.09 -12.74
N LEU A 46 11.17 9.38 -12.92
CA LEU A 46 10.67 10.06 -14.12
C LEU A 46 11.04 11.54 -14.18
N ILE A 47 11.15 12.22 -13.04
CA ILE A 47 11.50 13.65 -12.97
C ILE A 47 13.02 13.84 -13.02
N GLU A 48 13.78 12.96 -12.39
CA GLU A 48 15.24 13.04 -12.33
C GLU A 48 15.86 12.77 -13.71
N LYS A 49 16.70 13.71 -14.17
CA LYS A 49 17.36 13.66 -15.49
C LYS A 49 18.81 13.17 -15.40
N LEU A 50 19.12 12.32 -14.41
CA LEU A 50 20.47 11.81 -14.16
C LEU A 50 20.59 10.35 -14.60
N SER A 51 21.39 10.11 -15.65
CA SER A 51 21.80 8.77 -16.06
C SER A 51 23.13 8.43 -15.37
N SER A 52 23.08 7.73 -14.24
CA SER A 52 24.26 7.10 -13.66
C SER A 52 24.31 5.64 -14.12
N ASN A 53 25.29 5.28 -14.94
CA ASN A 53 25.33 3.96 -15.60
C ASN A 53 25.94 2.83 -14.76
N THR A 54 26.46 3.12 -13.55
CA THR A 54 26.98 2.09 -12.64
C THR A 54 26.85 2.56 -11.19
N VAL A 55 25.93 1.96 -10.45
CA VAL A 55 25.81 2.06 -8.99
C VAL A 55 25.91 0.65 -8.45
N ASP A 56 26.75 0.44 -7.43
CA ASP A 56 26.82 -0.85 -6.72
C ASP A 56 25.52 -1.07 -5.94
N THR A 57 24.80 -2.16 -6.23
CA THR A 57 23.43 -2.41 -5.73
C THR A 57 23.39 -3.32 -4.51
N GLN A 58 24.52 -3.91 -4.11
CA GLN A 58 24.54 -4.99 -3.12
C GLN A 58 23.98 -4.57 -1.75
N GLU A 59 24.19 -3.32 -1.34
CA GLU A 59 23.64 -2.79 -0.08
C GLU A 59 22.12 -2.58 -0.14
N ILE A 60 21.54 -2.36 -1.34
CA ILE A 60 20.09 -2.18 -1.52
C ILE A 60 19.37 -3.53 -1.55
N GLU A 61 20.01 -4.59 -2.06
CA GLU A 61 19.41 -5.94 -2.13
C GLU A 61 19.21 -6.61 -0.77
N LEU A 62 19.95 -6.15 0.25
CA LEU A 62 19.84 -6.67 1.62
C LEU A 62 18.64 -6.08 2.37
N VAL A 63 18.19 -4.88 1.98
CA VAL A 63 17.09 -4.13 2.59
C VAL A 63 15.75 -4.65 2.10
#